data_AF-A0A3A8F4A8-F1
#
_entry.id   AF-A0A3A8F4A8-F1
#
_cell.length_a   1.000
_cell.length_b   1.000
_cell.length_c   1.000
_cell.angle_alpha   90.00
_cell.angle_beta   90.00
_cell.angle_gamma   90.00
#
_symmetry.space_group_name_H-M   'P 1'
#
loop_
_entity.id
_entity.type
_entity.pdbx_description
1 polymer ?
#
loop_
_entity_poly.entity_id
_entity_poly.type
_entity_poly.pdbx_seq_one_letter_code
_entity_poly.pdbx_strand_id
1 'polypeptide(L)'
;MGNMMKKLLIATALMSAFTFANANLTNTSVNGERVRVGDSYGQIVGKLGQPASTYDYTKNMNGKETPVREVSYVDGSKTYTITIENGKVTQIKTSR
;
A
#
# COMPACT_ATOMS: atom_id res chain seq x y z
N MET A 1 0.42 45.28 -24.96
CA MET A 1 0.92 43.90 -24.73
C MET A 1 1.60 43.88 -23.36
N GLY A 2 1.08 43.34 -22.26
CA GLY A 2 0.26 42.14 -22.12
C GLY A 2 1.16 40.95 -21.78
N ASN A 3 1.50 40.77 -20.49
CA ASN A 3 1.80 39.45 -19.93
C ASN A 3 1.49 39.41 -18.42
N MET A 4 0.20 39.21 -18.18
CA MET A 4 -0.44 38.48 -17.09
C MET A 4 0.53 37.59 -16.28
N MET A 5 0.92 38.01 -15.07
CA MET A 5 1.41 37.08 -14.07
C MET A 5 0.23 36.27 -13.54
N LYS A 6 0.19 35.00 -13.92
CA LYS A 6 -0.78 33.99 -13.46
C LYS A 6 -0.75 33.93 -11.94
N LYS A 7 -1.92 34.16 -11.36
CA LYS A 7 -2.22 34.07 -9.93
C LYS A 7 -1.70 32.72 -9.39
N LEU A 8 -0.93 32.79 -8.31
CA LEU A 8 -0.49 31.62 -7.55
C LEU A 8 -1.72 30.95 -6.94
N LEU A 9 -2.20 29.89 -7.58
CA LEU A 9 -3.20 28.99 -7.02
C LEU A 9 -2.51 28.12 -5.98
N ILE A 10 -2.44 28.60 -4.74
CA ILE A 10 -2.17 27.73 -3.59
C ILE A 10 -3.46 26.94 -3.36
N ALA A 11 -3.62 25.85 -4.10
CA ALA A 11 -4.60 24.83 -3.77
C ALA A 11 -4.07 24.10 -2.52
N THR A 12 -4.45 24.59 -1.35
CA THR A 12 -4.40 23.80 -0.12
C THR A 12 -5.39 22.65 -0.31
N ALA A 13 -4.91 21.54 -0.88
CA ALA A 13 -5.60 20.28 -0.80
C ALA A 13 -5.78 20.00 0.69
N LEU A 14 -7.02 20.18 1.17
CA LEU A 14 -7.51 19.55 2.39
C LEU A 14 -7.24 18.06 2.21
N MET A 15 -6.07 17.60 2.66
CA MET A 15 -5.87 16.18 2.94
C MET A 15 -6.79 15.89 4.11
N SER A 16 -8.01 15.50 3.79
CA SER A 16 -8.89 14.79 4.70
C SER A 16 -8.10 13.59 5.20
N ALA A 17 -7.47 13.76 6.36
CA ALA A 17 -6.83 12.68 7.08
C ALA A 17 -7.95 11.75 7.55
N PHE A 18 -8.34 10.83 6.67
CA PHE A 18 -9.09 9.66 7.07
C PHE A 18 -8.15 8.83 7.93
N THR A 19 -8.13 9.11 9.22
CA THR A 19 -7.48 8.27 10.22
C THR A 19 -8.33 7.02 10.35
N PHE A 20 -8.24 6.12 9.38
CA PHE A 20 -8.76 4.77 9.51
C PHE A 20 -7.93 4.09 10.59
N ALA A 21 -8.59 3.62 11.65
CA ALA A 21 -8.00 2.74 12.62
C ALA A 21 -7.53 1.47 11.89
N ASN A 22 -6.26 1.49 11.46
CA ASN A 22 -5.63 0.38 10.77
C ASN A 22 -5.35 -0.70 11.82
N ALA A 23 -6.32 -1.59 12.05
CA ALA A 23 -6.04 -2.84 12.74
C ALA A 23 -4.99 -3.58 11.89
N ASN A 24 -3.78 -3.75 12.42
CA ASN A 24 -2.76 -4.54 11.75
C ASN A 24 -3.28 -5.98 11.64
N LEU A 25 -3.81 -6.34 10.48
CA LEU A 25 -4.34 -7.67 10.23
C LEU A 25 -3.16 -8.66 10.20
N THR A 26 -3.19 -9.67 11.06
CA THR A 26 -2.20 -10.76 11.02
C THR A 26 -2.46 -11.73 9.87
N ASN A 27 -3.70 -11.73 9.36
CA ASN A 27 -4.12 -12.50 8.20
C ASN A 27 -5.42 -11.94 7.61
N THR A 28 -5.66 -12.20 6.32
CA THR A 28 -6.89 -11.88 5.61
C THR A 28 -7.19 -12.93 4.53
N SER A 29 -8.43 -12.98 4.07
CA SER A 29 -8.81 -13.68 2.84
C SER A 29 -8.94 -12.65 1.71
N VAL A 30 -8.31 -12.91 0.58
CA VAL A 30 -8.40 -12.12 -0.65
C VAL A 30 -8.78 -13.07 -1.77
N ASN A 31 -9.90 -12.85 -2.45
CA ASN A 31 -10.41 -13.73 -3.51
C ASN A 31 -10.53 -15.22 -3.06
N GLY A 32 -10.88 -15.44 -1.79
CA GLY A 32 -11.00 -16.79 -1.20
C GLY A 32 -9.69 -17.41 -0.72
N GLU A 33 -8.54 -16.81 -1.04
CA GLU A 33 -7.22 -17.29 -0.68
C GLU A 33 -6.66 -16.57 0.55
N ARG A 34 -5.95 -17.31 1.40
CA ARG A 34 -5.45 -16.76 2.67
C ARG A 34 -4.06 -16.17 2.54
N VAL A 35 -3.94 -14.89 2.91
CA VAL A 35 -2.68 -14.16 3.07
C VAL A 35 -2.41 -13.93 4.56
N ARG A 36 -1.16 -14.13 4.97
CA ARG A 36 -0.75 -13.95 6.37
C ARG A 36 0.53 -13.14 6.48
N VAL A 37 0.71 -12.46 7.61
CA VAL A 37 2.00 -11.89 7.99
C VAL A 37 3.04 -13.03 8.03
N GLY A 38 4.20 -12.77 7.42
CA GLY A 38 5.27 -13.75 7.24
C GLY A 38 5.26 -14.51 5.91
N ASP A 39 4.16 -14.48 5.14
CA ASP A 39 4.15 -15.03 3.77
C ASP A 39 5.20 -14.29 2.91
N SER A 40 5.81 -15.00 1.97
CA SER A 40 6.70 -14.39 0.98
C SER A 40 5.93 -13.79 -0.19
N TYR A 41 6.53 -12.82 -0.89
CA TYR A 41 5.94 -12.25 -2.11
C TYR A 41 5.54 -13.33 -3.14
N GLY A 42 6.42 -14.31 -3.37
CA GLY A 42 6.15 -15.41 -4.30
C GLY A 42 4.96 -16.27 -3.89
N GLN A 43 4.76 -16.51 -2.59
CA GLN A 43 3.57 -17.23 -2.10
C GLN A 43 2.28 -16.44 -2.31
N ILE A 44 2.32 -15.11 -2.16
CA ILE A 44 1.15 -14.26 -2.40
C ILE A 44 0.79 -14.28 -3.88
N VAL A 45 1.76 -14.04 -4.77
CA VAL A 45 1.54 -14.05 -6.22
C VAL A 45 1.11 -15.43 -6.72
N GLY A 46 1.66 -16.50 -6.14
CA GLY A 46 1.26 -17.87 -6.49
C GLY A 46 -0.19 -18.20 -6.13
N LYS A 47 -0.74 -17.60 -5.07
CA LYS A 47 -2.14 -17.79 -4.65
C LYS A 47 -3.10 -16.83 -5.36
N LEU A 48 -2.74 -15.55 -5.42
CA LEU A 48 -3.63 -14.45 -5.83
C LEU A 48 -3.45 -14.00 -7.28
N GLY A 49 -2.38 -14.44 -7.95
CA GLY A 49 -1.97 -13.90 -9.25
C GLY A 49 -1.21 -12.57 -9.11
N GLN A 50 -1.15 -11.82 -10.22
CA GLN A 50 -0.45 -10.53 -10.22
C GLN A 50 -1.26 -9.47 -9.46
N PRO A 51 -0.61 -8.59 -8.69
CA PRO A 51 -1.28 -7.50 -7.99
C PRO A 51 -1.80 -6.44 -8.97
N ALA A 52 -2.85 -5.73 -8.56
CA ALA A 52 -3.42 -4.62 -9.32
C ALA A 52 -2.45 -3.42 -9.40
N SER A 53 -1.65 -3.21 -8.35
CA SER A 53 -0.55 -2.26 -8.37
C SER A 53 0.61 -2.72 -7.49
N THR A 54 1.81 -2.23 -7.81
CA THR A 54 3.04 -2.43 -7.04
C THR A 54 3.74 -1.10 -6.88
N TYR A 55 4.22 -0.82 -5.67
CA TYR A 55 5.03 0.35 -5.35
C TYR A 55 6.24 -0.06 -4.51
N ASP A 56 7.43 0.17 -5.05
CA ASP A 56 8.70 -0.17 -4.40
C ASP A 56 9.37 1.10 -3.87
N TYR A 57 9.83 1.06 -2.62
CA TYR A 57 10.56 2.16 -2.00
C TYR A 57 11.52 1.66 -0.92
N THR A 58 12.48 2.50 -0.54
CA THR A 58 13.38 2.22 0.58
C THR A 58 12.99 3.09 1.76
N LYS A 59 12.81 2.50 2.94
CA LYS A 59 12.63 3.25 4.18
C LYS A 59 13.89 3.22 5.01
N ASN A 60 14.23 4.35 5.61
CA ASN A 60 15.27 4.45 6.62
C ASN A 60 14.62 4.31 8.00
N MET A 61 14.88 3.19 8.68
CA MET A 61 14.45 2.97 10.06
C MET A 61 15.70 2.87 10.94
N ASN A 62 15.92 3.88 11.79
CA ASN A 62 17.05 3.96 12.72
C ASN A 62 18.42 3.76 12.04
N GLY A 63 18.62 4.40 10.89
CA GLY A 63 19.88 4.30 10.11
C GLY A 63 20.03 3.01 9.30
N LYS A 64 19.02 2.14 9.29
CA LYS A 64 18.97 0.97 8.43
C LYS A 64 18.04 1.21 7.24
N GLU A 65 18.61 1.17 6.05
CA GLU A 65 17.85 1.10 4.80
C GLU A 65 17.18 -0.26 4.67
N THR A 66 15.86 -0.25 4.54
CA THR A 66 15.03 -1.45 4.39
C THR A 66 14.23 -1.33 3.09
N PRO A 67 14.40 -2.26 2.14
CA PRO A 67 13.57 -2.28 0.95
C PRO A 67 12.14 -2.70 1.33
N VAL A 68 11.18 -1.94 0.83
CA VAL A 68 9.75 -2.14 1.03
C VAL A 68 9.07 -2.25 -0.32
N ARG A 69 8.19 -3.24 -0.43
CA ARG A 69 7.28 -3.40 -1.54
C ARG A 69 5.86 -3.36 -1.01
N GLU A 70 5.04 -2.47 -1.54
CA GLU A 70 3.60 -2.48 -1.32
C GLU A 70 2.91 -2.99 -2.57
N VAL A 71 2.03 -3.98 -2.40
CA VAL A 71 1.20 -4.51 -3.47
C VAL A 71 -0.26 -4.39 -3.11
N SER A 72 -1.10 -4.10 -4.11
CA SER A 72 -2.54 -4.02 -3.93
C SER A 72 -3.28 -5.15 -4.64
N TYR A 73 -4.30 -5.69 -3.99
CA TYR A 73 -5.27 -6.61 -4.59
C TYR A 73 -6.68 -6.07 -4.37
N VAL A 74 -7.54 -6.27 -5.36
CA VAL A 74 -8.95 -5.87 -5.27
C VAL A 74 -9.81 -7.12 -5.24
N ASP A 75 -10.73 -7.17 -4.28
CA ASP A 75 -11.74 -8.21 -4.14
C ASP A 75 -13.09 -7.54 -3.83
N GLY A 76 -13.96 -7.51 -4.83
CA GLY A 76 -15.20 -6.74 -4.80
C GLY A 76 -14.94 -5.23 -4.62
N SER A 77 -15.50 -4.64 -3.56
CA SER A 77 -15.31 -3.23 -3.19
C SER A 77 -14.15 -2.99 -2.22
N LYS A 78 -13.38 -4.03 -1.87
CA LYS A 78 -12.26 -3.91 -0.94
C LYS A 78 -10.93 -3.89 -1.67
N THR A 79 -10.06 -2.96 -1.28
CA THR A 79 -8.66 -2.96 -1.67
C THR A 79 -7.82 -3.44 -0.50
N TYR A 80 -6.96 -4.42 -0.74
CA TYR A 80 -6.00 -4.94 0.23
C TYR A 80 -4.61 -4.45 -0.15
N THR A 81 -3.99 -3.67 0.73
CA THR A 81 -2.59 -3.26 0.59
C THR A 81 -1.75 -4.14 1.47
N ILE A 82 -0.82 -4.88 0.87
CA ILE A 82 0.10 -5.77 1.54
C ILE A 82 1.50 -5.18 1.47
N THR A 83 2.07 -4.87 2.64
CA THR A 83 3.44 -4.37 2.78
C THR A 83 4.38 -5.54 3.00
N ILE A 84 5.45 -5.57 2.21
CA ILE A 84 6.46 -6.62 2.20
C ILE A 84 7.80 -5.96 2.48
N GLU A 85 8.47 -6.43 3.52
CA GLU A 85 9.79 -5.95 3.92
C GLU A 85 10.73 -7.13 4.02
N ASN A 86 11.94 -6.99 3.49
CA ASN A 86 12.92 -8.08 3.44
C ASN A 86 12.32 -9.39 2.88
N GLY A 87 11.45 -9.26 1.88
CA GLY A 87 10.81 -10.38 1.18
C GLY A 87 9.62 -11.03 1.90
N LYS A 88 9.22 -10.56 3.09
CA LYS A 88 8.10 -11.11 3.86
C LYS A 88 7.01 -10.08 4.13
N VAL A 89 5.75 -10.51 4.17
CA VAL A 89 4.63 -9.68 4.58
C VAL A 89 4.83 -9.21 6.01
N THR A 90 4.83 -7.90 6.23
CA THR A 90 4.88 -7.28 7.56
C THR A 90 3.57 -6.62 7.93
N GLN A 91 2.79 -6.17 6.94
CA GLN A 91 1.54 -5.48 7.18
C GLN A 91 0.50 -5.84 6.13
N ILE A 92 -0.75 -5.94 6.59
CA ILE A 92 -1.92 -6.11 5.75
C ILE A 92 -2.91 -5.03 6.16
N LYS A 93 -3.28 -4.17 5.20
CA LYS A 93 -4.30 -3.13 5.35
C LYS A 93 -5.45 -3.40 4.40
N THR A 94 -6.63 -2.94 4.78
CA THR A 94 -7.82 -3.00 3.92
C THR A 94 -8.49 -1.64 3.89
N SER A 95 -8.90 -1.21 2.70
CA SER A 95 -9.74 -0.03 2.47
C SER A 95 -10.98 -0.40 1.64
N ARG A 96 -12.00 0.45 1.68
CA ARG A 96 -13.25 0.36 0.91
C ARG A 96 -13.52 1.69 0.22
#